data_AF-A0A937WJU7-F1
#
_entry.id   AF-A0A937WJU7-F1
#
_cell.length_a   1.000
_cell.length_b   1.000
_cell.length_c   1.000
_cell.angle_alpha   90.00
_cell.angle_beta   90.00
_cell.angle_gamma   90.00
#
_symmetry.space_group_name_H-M   'P 1'
#
loop_
_entity.id
_entity.type
_entity.pdbx_description
1 polymer ?
#
loop_
_entity_poly.entity_id
_entity_poly.type
_entity_poly.pdbx_seq_one_letter_code
_entity_poly.pdbx_strand_id
1 'polypeptide(L)'
;MIVKYKVPQESDDYSENSKFVVERISQIMETAIKTEKNKIFIHTNLKRGLPLENINKVAGPFVEAWALEQFEIIADDKGNQYQLINVEPGKRLDPFDIILQFKRKRNSADYVSANVDVKATAEDIKTSGKSPNITSFARIRSEYIDDPDYIFIVLSLKHKVYSEKDQTTGMTNGIMEVVAHSVYDLKYISEQDLNYNPALGTGQLQIRDIHYVDIVQRTTWEFLQMLDKKFIRSQGEEAWLRLARQHEWIKE
;
A
#
# COMPACT_ATOMS: atom_id res chain seq x y z
N MET A 1 -8.25 -9.53 36.47
CA MET A 1 -8.01 -8.09 36.19
C MET A 1 -8.96 -7.68 35.08
N ILE A 2 -9.65 -6.55 35.22
CA ILE A 2 -10.47 -5.98 34.15
C ILE A 2 -9.51 -5.18 33.27
N VAL A 3 -9.28 -5.63 32.03
CA VAL A 3 -8.43 -4.91 31.06
C VAL A 3 -9.21 -3.74 30.49
N LYS A 4 -8.67 -2.52 30.58
CA LYS A 4 -9.31 -1.31 30.02
C LYS A 4 -8.66 -0.93 28.70
N TYR A 5 -9.36 -1.07 27.59
CA TYR A 5 -8.85 -0.75 26.26
C TYR A 5 -8.73 0.77 26.02
N LYS A 6 -7.68 1.19 25.30
CA LYS A 6 -7.65 2.49 24.60
C LYS A 6 -8.49 2.32 23.32
N VAL A 7 -9.70 2.89 23.33
CA VAL A 7 -10.65 2.81 22.21
C VAL A 7 -10.44 4.04 21.31
N PRO A 8 -9.98 3.88 20.05
CA PRO A 8 -9.82 4.98 19.12
C PRO A 8 -11.19 5.48 18.63
N GLN A 9 -11.29 6.77 18.39
CA GLN A 9 -12.48 7.42 17.82
C GLN A 9 -12.07 8.12 16.52
N GLU A 10 -12.47 7.56 15.40
CA GLU A 10 -12.29 8.19 14.08
C GLU A 10 -13.27 9.36 13.90
N SER A 11 -12.92 10.28 13.00
CA SER A 11 -13.79 11.37 12.60
C SER A 11 -14.96 10.85 11.77
N ASP A 12 -16.11 11.51 11.87
CA ASP A 12 -17.33 11.18 11.12
C ASP A 12 -17.13 11.21 9.60
N ASP A 13 -16.14 11.99 9.12
CA ASP A 13 -15.81 12.14 7.70
C ASP A 13 -14.77 11.12 7.18
N TYR A 14 -14.31 10.16 8.01
CA TYR A 14 -13.29 9.19 7.61
C TYR A 14 -13.66 8.44 6.32
N SER A 15 -14.88 7.87 6.27
CA SER A 15 -15.28 7.03 5.13
C SER A 15 -15.27 7.80 3.81
N GLU A 16 -15.72 9.06 3.85
CA GLU A 16 -15.68 9.93 2.68
C GLU A 16 -14.25 10.32 2.28
N ASN A 17 -13.37 10.54 3.26
CA ASN A 17 -11.96 10.86 3.06
C ASN A 17 -11.19 9.69 2.45
N SER A 18 -11.34 8.49 3.02
CA SER A 18 -10.80 7.24 2.51
C SER A 18 -11.23 6.99 1.06
N LYS A 19 -12.54 7.08 0.79
CA LYS A 19 -13.10 6.90 -0.56
C LYS A 19 -12.48 7.88 -1.56
N PHE A 20 -12.42 9.16 -1.21
CA PHE A 20 -11.82 10.18 -2.07
C PHE A 20 -10.36 9.90 -2.39
N VAL A 21 -9.55 9.53 -1.38
CA VAL A 21 -8.14 9.22 -1.61
C VAL A 21 -7.98 8.00 -2.53
N VAL A 22 -8.72 6.92 -2.26
CA VAL A 22 -8.73 5.71 -3.10
C VAL A 22 -9.09 6.07 -4.54
N GLU A 23 -10.14 6.88 -4.74
CA GLU A 23 -10.57 7.33 -6.07
C GLU A 23 -9.50 8.18 -6.76
N ARG A 24 -8.85 9.13 -6.06
CA ARG A 24 -7.81 9.98 -6.65
C ARG A 24 -6.58 9.18 -7.06
N ILE A 25 -6.09 8.31 -6.19
CA ILE A 25 -4.95 7.43 -6.50
C ILE A 25 -5.29 6.55 -7.71
N SER A 26 -6.49 5.95 -7.72
CA SER A 26 -6.95 5.12 -8.84
C SER A 26 -7.02 5.91 -10.16
N GLN A 27 -7.55 7.13 -10.14
CA GLN A 27 -7.63 7.97 -11.34
C GLN A 27 -6.26 8.38 -11.87
N ILE A 28 -5.28 8.66 -11.00
CA ILE A 28 -3.90 9.00 -11.40
C ILE A 28 -3.27 7.79 -12.12
N MET A 29 -3.33 6.61 -11.51
CA MET A 29 -2.77 5.38 -12.10
C MET A 29 -3.45 5.03 -13.43
N GLU A 30 -4.78 5.07 -13.47
CA GLU A 30 -5.56 4.83 -14.68
C GLU A 30 -5.19 5.81 -15.81
N THR A 31 -4.96 7.09 -15.47
CA THR A 31 -4.56 8.11 -16.44
C THR A 31 -3.16 7.83 -16.99
N ALA A 32 -2.21 7.44 -16.14
CA ALA A 32 -0.86 7.08 -16.58
C ALA A 32 -0.88 5.88 -17.54
N ILE A 33 -1.68 4.85 -17.24
CA ILE A 33 -1.86 3.68 -18.11
C ILE A 33 -2.50 4.07 -19.45
N LYS A 34 -3.62 4.81 -19.42
CA LYS A 34 -4.34 5.24 -20.64
C LYS A 34 -3.56 6.19 -21.54
N THR A 35 -2.61 6.94 -20.98
CA THR A 35 -1.78 7.90 -21.71
C THR A 35 -0.40 7.36 -22.07
N GLU A 36 -0.18 6.05 -21.91
CA GLU A 36 1.08 5.36 -22.17
C GLU A 36 2.30 5.89 -21.37
N LYS A 37 2.04 6.55 -20.24
CA LYS A 37 3.06 7.01 -19.27
C LYS A 37 3.36 5.94 -18.21
N ASN A 38 3.13 4.68 -18.56
CA ASN A 38 3.19 3.50 -17.70
C ASN A 38 4.39 2.58 -17.99
N LYS A 39 5.36 3.06 -18.79
CA LYS A 39 6.55 2.31 -19.20
C LYS A 39 7.79 2.80 -18.45
N ILE A 40 8.49 1.88 -17.83
CA ILE A 40 9.79 2.08 -17.20
C ILE A 40 10.84 1.50 -18.16
N PHE A 41 11.66 2.36 -18.72
CA PHE A 41 12.74 1.96 -19.62
C PHE A 41 13.99 1.61 -18.82
N ILE A 42 14.51 0.40 -19.04
CA ILE A 42 15.68 -0.10 -18.35
C ILE A 42 16.81 -0.29 -19.35
N HIS A 43 17.75 0.66 -19.31
CA HIS A 43 18.93 0.65 -20.16
C HIS A 43 20.08 -0.05 -19.43
N THR A 44 20.77 -0.94 -20.15
CA THR A 44 21.98 -1.60 -19.66
C THR A 44 23.06 -1.59 -20.73
N ASN A 45 24.31 -1.72 -20.31
CA ASN A 45 25.44 -1.94 -21.23
C ASN A 45 25.58 -3.41 -21.67
N LEU A 46 24.63 -4.28 -21.31
CA LEU A 46 24.64 -5.68 -21.71
C LEU A 46 24.08 -5.80 -23.14
N LYS A 47 24.85 -6.40 -24.04
CA LYS A 47 24.43 -6.62 -25.45
C LYS A 47 23.09 -7.36 -25.56
N ARG A 48 22.78 -8.24 -24.60
CA ARG A 48 21.53 -9.01 -24.55
C ARG A 48 20.45 -8.39 -23.66
N GLY A 49 20.70 -7.22 -23.07
CA GLY A 49 19.79 -6.56 -22.13
C GLY A 49 19.78 -7.19 -20.73
N LEU A 50 18.79 -6.82 -19.93
CA LEU A 50 18.57 -7.43 -18.62
C LEU A 50 18.15 -8.91 -18.75
N PRO A 51 18.60 -9.79 -17.84
CA PRO A 51 18.10 -11.15 -17.75
C PRO A 51 16.63 -11.14 -17.30
N LEU A 52 15.71 -11.27 -18.26
CA LEU A 52 14.28 -11.23 -18.00
C LEU A 52 13.84 -12.33 -17.04
N GLU A 53 14.53 -13.49 -17.02
CA GLU A 53 14.21 -14.58 -16.11
C GLU A 53 14.38 -14.24 -14.62
N ASN A 54 15.09 -13.16 -14.29
CA ASN A 54 15.33 -12.70 -12.91
C ASN A 54 14.75 -11.30 -12.63
N ILE A 55 13.98 -10.73 -13.57
CA ILE A 55 13.49 -9.35 -13.43
C ILE A 55 12.59 -9.15 -12.21
N ASN A 56 11.86 -10.20 -11.81
CA ASN A 56 11.00 -10.20 -10.63
C ASN A 56 11.75 -9.85 -9.32
N LYS A 57 13.08 -10.04 -9.25
CA LYS A 57 13.90 -9.67 -8.08
C LYS A 57 14.11 -8.15 -7.95
N VAL A 58 13.93 -7.40 -9.03
CA VAL A 58 14.12 -5.94 -9.08
C VAL A 58 12.85 -5.19 -9.46
N ALA A 59 11.78 -5.91 -9.83
CA ALA A 59 10.52 -5.32 -10.26
C ALA A 59 9.83 -4.49 -9.18
N GLY A 60 9.82 -4.97 -7.93
CA GLY A 60 9.25 -4.23 -6.79
C GLY A 60 9.82 -2.80 -6.71
N PRO A 61 11.14 -2.65 -6.49
CA PRO A 61 11.78 -1.35 -6.42
C PRO A 61 11.55 -0.44 -7.64
N PHE A 62 11.51 -0.99 -8.85
CA PHE A 62 11.25 -0.17 -10.04
C PHE A 62 9.81 0.32 -10.13
N VAL A 63 8.83 -0.54 -9.84
CA VAL A 63 7.41 -0.18 -9.85
C VAL A 63 7.08 0.79 -8.71
N GLU A 64 7.67 0.60 -7.54
CA GLU A 64 7.58 1.53 -6.40
C GLU A 64 8.12 2.92 -6.78
N ALA A 65 9.33 2.98 -7.34
CA ALA A 65 9.94 4.24 -7.79
C ALA A 65 9.12 4.92 -8.89
N TRP A 66 8.60 4.15 -9.85
CA TRP A 66 7.73 4.70 -10.89
C TRP A 66 6.45 5.29 -10.31
N ALA A 67 5.81 4.61 -9.35
CA ALA A 67 4.59 5.11 -8.72
C ALA A 67 4.85 6.43 -7.98
N LEU A 68 5.95 6.50 -7.22
CA LEU A 68 6.40 7.74 -6.58
C LEU A 68 6.59 8.88 -7.59
N GLU A 69 7.34 8.63 -8.66
CA GLU A 69 7.60 9.63 -9.70
C GLU A 69 6.29 10.10 -10.38
N GLN A 70 5.33 9.20 -10.63
CA GLN A 70 4.03 9.60 -11.16
C GLN A 70 3.28 10.55 -10.22
N PHE A 71 3.34 10.31 -8.91
CA PHE A 71 2.71 11.23 -7.95
C PHE A 71 3.45 12.57 -7.87
N GLU A 72 4.78 12.56 -7.87
CA GLU A 72 5.60 13.78 -7.86
C GLU A 72 5.31 14.66 -9.08
N ILE A 73 5.27 14.08 -10.29
CA ILE A 73 4.92 14.79 -11.53
C ILE A 73 3.56 15.47 -11.43
N ILE A 74 2.57 14.80 -10.81
CA ILE A 74 1.23 15.35 -10.63
C ILE A 74 1.21 16.47 -9.58
N ALA A 75 1.94 16.31 -8.48
CA ALA A 75 2.01 17.31 -7.42
C ALA A 75 2.73 18.60 -7.86
N ASP A 76 3.72 18.48 -8.75
CA ASP A 76 4.42 19.61 -9.35
C ASP A 76 3.51 20.44 -10.29
N ASP A 77 2.47 19.83 -10.86
CA ASP A 77 1.43 20.55 -11.61
C ASP A 77 0.45 21.24 -10.65
N LYS A 78 0.63 22.55 -10.46
CA LYS A 78 -0.27 23.40 -9.65
C LYS A 78 -1.72 23.40 -10.12
N GLY A 79 -1.98 23.03 -11.37
CA GLY A 79 -3.31 22.93 -11.97
C GLY A 79 -3.91 21.53 -11.90
N ASN A 80 -3.25 20.57 -11.23
CA ASN A 80 -3.69 19.18 -11.27
C ASN A 80 -5.13 19.02 -10.74
N GLN A 81 -5.93 18.27 -11.48
CA GLN A 81 -7.34 18.01 -11.18
C GLN A 81 -7.56 17.09 -9.97
N TYR A 82 -6.51 16.41 -9.51
CA TYR A 82 -6.58 15.42 -8.43
C TYR A 82 -6.48 16.05 -7.05
N GLN A 83 -6.12 17.33 -6.98
CA GLN A 83 -5.91 18.08 -5.75
C GLN A 83 -4.74 17.52 -4.92
N LEU A 84 -3.81 16.79 -5.54
CA LEU A 84 -2.60 16.31 -4.88
C LEU A 84 -1.65 17.50 -4.70
N ILE A 85 -1.25 17.77 -3.46
CA ILE A 85 -0.49 18.97 -3.09
C ILE A 85 0.87 18.69 -2.47
N ASN A 86 1.09 17.45 -2.00
CA ASN A 86 2.38 17.03 -1.46
C ASN A 86 2.56 15.52 -1.64
N VAL A 87 3.81 15.12 -1.88
CA VAL A 87 4.26 13.75 -2.05
C VAL A 87 5.59 13.62 -1.33
N GLU A 88 5.71 12.62 -0.46
CA GLU A 88 6.95 12.34 0.26
C GLU A 88 7.27 10.84 0.16
N PRO A 89 8.54 10.47 -0.10
CA PRO A 89 8.95 9.08 0.00
C PRO A 89 8.97 8.63 1.47
N GLY A 90 8.54 7.39 1.71
CA GLY A 90 8.68 6.71 2.99
C GLY A 90 10.15 6.55 3.38
N LYS A 91 10.41 6.52 4.68
CA LYS A 91 11.76 6.31 5.23
C LYS A 91 12.02 4.82 5.40
N ARG A 92 13.31 4.49 5.56
CA ARG A 92 13.72 3.12 5.86
C ARG A 92 13.01 2.64 7.13
N LEU A 93 12.37 1.47 7.03
CA LEU A 93 11.55 0.83 8.07
C LEU A 93 10.17 1.43 8.29
N ASP A 94 9.71 2.40 7.49
CA ASP A 94 8.30 2.82 7.53
C ASP A 94 7.40 1.66 7.06
N PRO A 95 6.11 1.63 7.46
CA PRO A 95 5.16 0.62 6.98
C PRO A 95 4.62 0.88 5.57
N PHE A 96 5.02 1.98 4.94
CA PHE A 96 4.54 2.46 3.65
C PHE A 96 5.71 2.98 2.82
N ASP A 97 5.50 3.10 1.52
CA ASP A 97 6.50 3.56 0.55
C ASP A 97 6.35 5.04 0.23
N ILE A 98 5.13 5.60 0.32
CA ILE A 98 4.81 6.97 -0.11
C ILE A 98 3.78 7.59 0.84
N ILE A 99 3.96 8.86 1.17
CA ILE A 99 2.93 9.70 1.80
C ILE A 99 2.37 10.64 0.75
N LEU A 100 1.04 10.66 0.61
CA LEU A 100 0.33 11.58 -0.28
C LEU A 100 -0.53 12.52 0.55
N GLN A 101 -0.57 13.80 0.20
CA GLN A 101 -1.51 14.76 0.78
C GLN A 101 -2.36 15.42 -0.29
N PHE A 102 -3.67 15.35 -0.11
CA PHE A 102 -4.63 15.93 -1.01
C PHE A 102 -5.33 17.11 -0.34
N LYS A 103 -5.48 18.22 -1.06
CA LYS A 103 -6.25 19.37 -0.60
C LYS A 103 -7.72 18.98 -0.49
N ARG A 104 -8.23 19.03 0.74
CA ARG A 104 -9.64 18.74 1.04
C ARG A 104 -10.01 19.45 2.33
N LYS A 105 -11.03 20.29 2.26
CA LYS A 105 -11.54 21.00 3.43
C LYS A 105 -12.22 20.00 4.37
N ARG A 106 -11.64 19.81 5.55
CA ARG A 106 -12.22 19.06 6.68
C ARG A 106 -12.61 20.03 7.79
N ASN A 107 -13.30 19.52 8.80
CA ASN A 107 -13.60 20.30 10.00
C ASN A 107 -12.32 20.64 10.81
N SER A 108 -11.27 19.83 10.70
CA SER A 108 -10.04 19.91 11.50
C SER A 108 -8.76 20.27 10.71
N ALA A 109 -8.77 20.13 9.38
CA ALA A 109 -7.62 20.38 8.51
C ALA A 109 -8.05 20.73 7.09
N ASP A 110 -7.15 21.35 6.31
CA ASP A 110 -7.39 21.68 4.89
C ASP A 110 -6.85 20.62 3.91
N TYR A 111 -6.43 19.47 4.44
CA TYR A 111 -5.91 18.35 3.67
C TYR A 111 -6.28 17.00 4.29
N VAL A 112 -6.16 15.96 3.48
CA VAL A 112 -6.20 14.55 3.89
C VAL A 112 -4.88 13.90 3.50
N SER A 113 -4.25 13.19 4.44
CA SER A 113 -3.03 12.42 4.21
C SER A 113 -3.36 10.95 4.01
N ALA A 114 -2.56 10.26 3.19
CA ALA A 114 -2.61 8.81 3.08
C ALA A 114 -1.21 8.21 2.95
N ASN A 115 -1.04 7.06 3.57
CA ASN A 115 0.19 6.29 3.60
C ASN A 115 0.03 5.12 2.64
N VAL A 116 0.80 5.10 1.57
CA VAL A 116 0.64 4.16 0.46
C VAL A 116 1.75 3.11 0.50
N ASP A 117 1.35 1.85 0.63
CA ASP A 117 2.20 0.67 0.45
C ASP A 117 1.99 0.14 -0.97
N VAL A 118 3.02 0.26 -1.80
CA VAL A 118 3.02 -0.16 -3.20
C VAL A 118 3.43 -1.63 -3.27
N LYS A 119 2.75 -2.38 -4.13
CA LYS A 119 3.00 -3.80 -4.33
C LYS A 119 3.01 -4.15 -5.80
N ALA A 120 4.21 -4.47 -6.30
CA ALA A 120 4.40 -4.92 -7.67
C ALA A 120 4.02 -6.40 -7.82
N THR A 121 3.21 -6.70 -8.83
CA THR A 121 2.84 -8.08 -9.18
C THR A 121 3.07 -8.31 -10.66
N ALA A 122 3.57 -9.49 -11.01
CA ALA A 122 3.88 -9.84 -12.39
C ALA A 122 2.64 -10.42 -13.09
N GLU A 123 2.30 -9.92 -14.28
CA GLU A 123 1.16 -10.36 -15.08
C GLU A 123 1.28 -11.80 -15.56
N ASP A 124 2.48 -12.22 -15.89
CA ASP A 124 2.82 -13.54 -16.44
C ASP A 124 2.95 -14.63 -15.37
N ILE A 125 3.02 -14.27 -14.08
CA ILE A 125 3.13 -15.20 -12.96
C ILE A 125 1.79 -15.34 -12.25
N LYS A 126 1.09 -16.47 -12.46
CA LYS A 126 -0.23 -16.75 -11.87
C LYS A 126 -0.30 -16.65 -10.34
N THR A 127 0.79 -16.94 -9.64
CA THR A 127 0.87 -16.85 -8.17
C THR A 127 1.30 -15.48 -7.66
N SER A 128 1.65 -14.54 -8.55
CA SER A 128 2.03 -13.19 -8.15
C SER A 128 0.85 -12.46 -7.53
N GLY A 129 1.10 -11.74 -6.45
CA GLY A 129 0.05 -11.06 -5.68
C GLY A 129 -0.71 -11.94 -4.69
N LYS A 130 -0.38 -13.24 -4.56
CA LYS A 130 -0.92 -14.11 -3.51
C LYS A 130 -0.15 -13.94 -2.21
N SER A 131 -0.88 -13.70 -1.11
CA SER A 131 -0.33 -13.55 0.24
C SER A 131 0.84 -12.57 0.40
N PRO A 132 0.90 -11.41 -0.30
CA PRO A 132 1.95 -10.44 -0.02
C PRO A 132 1.87 -9.96 1.43
N ASN A 133 3.05 -9.79 2.04
CA ASN A 133 3.18 -9.13 3.33
C ASN A 133 2.94 -7.63 3.15
N ILE A 134 2.16 -7.04 4.06
CA ILE A 134 1.90 -5.60 4.08
C ILE A 134 2.71 -4.96 5.21
N THR A 135 2.37 -5.28 6.46
CA THR A 135 3.01 -4.67 7.64
C THR A 135 2.88 -5.59 8.85
N SER A 136 3.60 -5.31 9.93
CA SER A 136 3.50 -6.10 11.17
C SER A 136 2.25 -5.73 11.97
N PHE A 137 1.68 -6.70 12.67
CA PHE A 137 0.49 -6.49 13.52
C PHE A 137 0.70 -5.34 14.52
N ALA A 138 1.79 -5.39 15.28
CA ALA A 138 2.05 -4.41 16.33
C ALA A 138 2.18 -2.99 15.77
N ARG A 139 2.77 -2.85 14.57
CA ARG A 139 2.94 -1.54 13.94
C ARG A 139 1.60 -0.98 13.50
N ILE A 140 0.89 -1.67 12.61
CA ILE A 140 -0.37 -1.15 12.06
C ILE A 140 -1.42 -0.90 13.14
N ARG A 141 -1.48 -1.79 14.15
CA ARG A 141 -2.39 -1.60 15.27
C ARG A 141 -2.06 -0.35 16.08
N SER A 142 -0.78 -0.01 16.24
CA SER A 142 -0.36 1.21 16.95
C SER A 142 -0.69 2.46 16.14
N GLU A 143 -0.46 2.46 14.83
CA GLU A 143 -0.81 3.61 13.95
C GLU A 143 -2.28 4.01 14.12
N TYR A 144 -3.21 3.05 14.03
CA TYR A 144 -4.65 3.30 14.18
C TYR A 144 -5.11 3.62 15.62
N ILE A 145 -4.28 3.33 16.63
CA ILE A 145 -4.54 3.72 18.02
C ILE A 145 -4.09 5.16 18.28
N ASP A 146 -2.99 5.56 17.65
CA ASP A 146 -2.38 6.88 17.83
C ASP A 146 -3.04 7.92 16.93
N ASP A 147 -3.40 7.54 15.71
CA ASP A 147 -4.23 8.31 14.79
C ASP A 147 -5.44 7.47 14.32
N PRO A 148 -6.62 7.65 14.93
CA PRO A 148 -7.83 6.96 14.51
C PRO A 148 -8.27 7.27 13.07
N ASP A 149 -7.78 8.37 12.49
CA ASP A 149 -8.02 8.81 11.12
C ASP A 149 -6.93 8.37 10.14
N TYR A 150 -5.99 7.53 10.58
CA TYR A 150 -4.91 7.01 9.75
C TYR A 150 -5.45 6.30 8.51
N ILE A 151 -5.13 6.80 7.32
CA ILE A 151 -5.49 6.16 6.05
C ILE A 151 -4.27 5.40 5.52
N PHE A 152 -4.37 4.08 5.51
CA PHE A 152 -3.35 3.19 4.95
C PHE A 152 -3.85 2.56 3.65
N ILE A 153 -3.24 2.95 2.54
CA ILE A 153 -3.60 2.51 1.20
C ILE A 153 -2.66 1.40 0.76
N VAL A 154 -3.25 0.31 0.26
CA VAL A 154 -2.52 -0.71 -0.50
C VAL A 154 -2.72 -0.41 -1.99
N LEU A 155 -1.63 -0.10 -2.68
CA LEU A 155 -1.59 0.14 -4.12
C LEU A 155 -0.92 -1.04 -4.81
N SER A 156 -1.71 -1.93 -5.38
CA SER A 156 -1.18 -3.03 -6.18
C SER A 156 -1.05 -2.63 -7.64
N LEU A 157 0.14 -2.82 -8.21
CA LEU A 157 0.48 -2.50 -9.59
C LEU A 157 0.92 -3.77 -10.31
N LYS A 158 0.12 -4.20 -11.28
CA LYS A 158 0.43 -5.33 -12.13
C LYS A 158 1.31 -4.87 -13.28
N HIS A 159 2.44 -5.53 -13.49
CA HIS A 159 3.39 -5.20 -14.54
C HIS A 159 3.66 -6.41 -15.44
N LYS A 160 4.04 -6.12 -16.70
CA LYS A 160 4.66 -7.09 -17.60
C LYS A 160 6.04 -6.57 -18.00
N VAL A 161 6.93 -7.49 -18.36
CA VAL A 161 8.28 -7.15 -18.78
C VAL A 161 8.56 -7.76 -20.14
N TYR A 162 9.13 -6.95 -21.02
CA TYR A 162 9.55 -7.38 -22.35
C TYR A 162 10.79 -6.60 -22.78
N SER A 163 11.37 -6.97 -23.92
CA SER A 163 12.58 -6.36 -24.45
C SER A 163 12.39 -5.93 -25.89
N GLU A 164 12.98 -4.80 -26.25
CA GLU A 164 12.99 -4.28 -27.62
C GLU A 164 14.43 -4.02 -28.06
N LYS A 165 14.73 -4.33 -29.33
CA LYS A 165 16.05 -4.08 -29.90
C LYS A 165 16.08 -2.69 -30.53
N ASP A 166 16.96 -1.85 -30.03
CA ASP A 166 17.28 -0.57 -30.65
C ASP A 166 17.98 -0.81 -31.99
N GLN A 167 17.38 -0.32 -33.07
CA GLN A 167 17.89 -0.50 -34.42
C GLN A 167 19.15 0.33 -34.70
N THR A 168 19.35 1.43 -33.97
CA THR A 168 20.47 2.35 -34.14
C THR A 168 21.71 1.82 -33.41
N THR A 169 21.56 1.43 -32.15
CA THR A 169 22.69 0.98 -31.31
C THR A 169 22.91 -0.52 -31.36
N GLY A 170 21.91 -1.29 -31.83
CA GLY A 170 21.92 -2.76 -31.81
C GLY A 170 21.76 -3.37 -30.41
N MET A 171 21.57 -2.54 -29.38
CA MET A 171 21.38 -2.97 -27.99
C MET A 171 19.93 -3.38 -27.73
N THR A 172 19.74 -4.24 -26.72
CA THR A 172 18.41 -4.65 -26.26
C THR A 172 18.04 -3.86 -25.01
N ASN A 173 16.96 -3.08 -25.09
CA ASN A 173 16.39 -2.33 -23.97
C ASN A 173 15.31 -3.17 -23.29
N GLY A 174 15.32 -3.18 -21.95
CA GLY A 174 14.23 -3.76 -21.16
C GLY A 174 13.12 -2.73 -20.96
N ILE A 175 11.87 -3.17 -21.04
CA ILE A 175 10.70 -2.35 -20.77
C ILE A 175 9.87 -3.07 -19.71
N MET A 176 9.63 -2.40 -18.60
CA MET A 176 8.65 -2.81 -17.60
C MET A 176 7.44 -1.92 -17.72
N GLU A 177 6.29 -2.50 -18.07
CA GLU A 177 5.05 -1.77 -18.30
C GLU A 177 4.04 -2.11 -17.21
N VAL A 178 3.54 -1.11 -16.51
CA VAL A 178 2.42 -1.25 -15.58
C VAL A 178 1.12 -1.32 -16.38
N VAL A 179 0.41 -2.44 -16.29
CA VAL A 179 -0.75 -2.74 -17.17
C VAL A 179 -2.10 -2.64 -16.46
N ALA A 180 -2.11 -2.74 -15.13
CA ALA A 180 -3.32 -2.65 -14.32
C ALA A 180 -2.98 -2.26 -12.89
N HIS A 181 -3.95 -1.72 -12.17
CA HIS A 181 -3.80 -1.36 -10.76
C HIS A 181 -5.02 -1.78 -9.93
N SER A 182 -4.83 -1.81 -8.62
CA SER A 182 -5.88 -1.97 -7.63
C SER A 182 -5.55 -1.13 -6.39
N VAL A 183 -6.53 -0.45 -5.82
CA VAL A 183 -6.32 0.51 -4.74
C VAL A 183 -7.33 0.25 -3.63
N TYR A 184 -6.85 0.04 -2.41
CA TYR A 184 -7.70 -0.28 -1.27
C TYR A 184 -7.26 0.47 -0.03
N ASP A 185 -8.21 0.92 0.78
CA ASP A 185 -7.95 1.23 2.18
C ASP A 185 -7.89 -0.09 2.97
N LEU A 186 -6.76 -0.35 3.61
CA LEU A 186 -6.51 -1.55 4.41
C LEU A 186 -7.60 -1.75 5.48
N LYS A 187 -8.11 -0.65 6.07
CA LYS A 187 -9.17 -0.72 7.10
C LYS A 187 -10.42 -1.43 6.59
N TYR A 188 -10.75 -1.29 5.31
CA TYR A 188 -11.98 -1.84 4.74
C TYR A 188 -11.82 -3.19 4.04
N ILE A 189 -10.61 -3.73 3.89
CA ILE A 189 -10.41 -5.07 3.33
C ILE A 189 -11.13 -6.12 4.20
N SER A 190 -11.87 -7.05 3.58
CA SER A 190 -12.68 -8.04 4.30
C SER A 190 -11.85 -8.90 5.28
N GLU A 191 -12.50 -9.39 6.34
CA GLU A 191 -11.85 -10.33 7.27
C GLU A 191 -11.33 -11.59 6.54
N GLN A 192 -12.03 -12.04 5.49
CA GLN A 192 -11.66 -13.28 4.78
C GLN A 192 -10.43 -13.11 3.88
N ASP A 193 -10.15 -11.87 3.47
CA ASP A 193 -9.01 -11.54 2.62
C ASP A 193 -7.76 -11.17 3.41
N LEU A 194 -7.88 -10.96 4.73
CA LEU A 194 -6.74 -10.68 5.61
C LEU A 194 -6.31 -11.93 6.38
N ASN A 195 -5.02 -12.22 6.39
CA ASN A 195 -4.42 -13.32 7.14
C ASN A 195 -3.17 -12.87 7.89
N TYR A 196 -2.77 -13.63 8.92
CA TYR A 196 -1.47 -13.45 9.55
C TYR A 196 -0.54 -14.59 9.16
N ASN A 197 0.67 -14.22 8.78
CA ASN A 197 1.78 -15.15 8.71
C ASN A 197 2.50 -15.17 10.07
N PRO A 198 2.36 -16.25 10.86
CA PRO A 198 2.97 -16.32 12.19
C PRO A 198 4.49 -16.50 12.17
N ALA A 199 5.08 -16.88 11.04
CA ALA A 199 6.50 -17.25 10.95
C ALA A 199 7.46 -16.05 11.04
N LEU A 200 6.96 -14.81 11.03
CA LEU A 200 7.78 -13.59 10.95
C LEU A 200 7.51 -12.65 12.13
N GLY A 201 8.41 -12.63 13.11
CA GLY A 201 8.40 -11.67 14.22
C GLY A 201 7.10 -11.66 15.01
N THR A 202 6.47 -10.48 15.15
CA THR A 202 5.15 -10.29 15.78
C THR A 202 3.98 -10.63 14.84
N GLY A 203 4.21 -11.46 13.82
CA GLY A 203 3.25 -11.74 12.76
C GLY A 203 3.17 -10.61 11.73
N GLN A 204 3.15 -10.98 10.46
CA GLN A 204 2.91 -10.04 9.36
C GLN A 204 1.51 -10.21 8.81
N LEU A 205 0.82 -9.09 8.65
CA LEU A 205 -0.47 -9.02 7.98
C LEU A 205 -0.25 -9.27 6.48
N GLN A 206 -1.06 -10.16 5.92
CA GLN A 206 -1.04 -10.53 4.52
C GLN A 206 -2.43 -10.37 3.91
N ILE A 207 -2.46 -10.01 2.63
CA ILE A 207 -3.68 -10.02 1.83
C ILE A 207 -3.70 -11.31 1.00
N ARG A 208 -4.78 -12.09 1.06
CA ARG A 208 -4.92 -13.38 0.38
C ARG A 208 -4.63 -13.29 -1.13
N ASP A 209 -5.27 -12.33 -1.79
CA ASP A 209 -5.02 -11.95 -3.17
C ASP A 209 -5.15 -10.44 -3.29
N ILE A 210 -4.02 -9.77 -3.52
CA ILE A 210 -3.97 -8.30 -3.50
C ILE A 210 -4.71 -7.64 -4.67
N HIS A 211 -5.13 -8.39 -5.69
CA HIS A 211 -5.92 -7.85 -6.79
C HIS A 211 -7.43 -8.00 -6.60
N TYR A 212 -7.85 -8.91 -5.73
CA TYR A 212 -9.25 -9.29 -5.59
C TYR A 212 -9.60 -9.44 -4.12
N VAL A 213 -10.06 -8.34 -3.54
CA VAL A 213 -10.55 -8.28 -2.15
C VAL A 213 -11.96 -7.75 -2.09
N ASP A 214 -12.72 -8.23 -1.11
CA ASP A 214 -14.00 -7.65 -0.77
C ASP A 214 -13.81 -6.47 0.20
N ILE A 215 -14.66 -5.46 0.07
CA ILE A 215 -14.62 -4.24 0.91
C ILE A 215 -15.83 -4.23 1.84
N VAL A 216 -15.57 -4.02 3.13
CA VAL A 216 -16.59 -3.99 4.20
C VAL A 216 -16.36 -2.76 5.06
N GLN A 217 -17.38 -1.90 5.15
CA GLN A 217 -17.37 -0.71 6.00
C GLN A 217 -17.26 -1.10 7.47
N ARG A 218 -16.38 -0.41 8.19
CA ARG A 218 -16.16 -0.57 9.63
C ARG A 218 -15.43 0.64 10.22
N THR A 219 -15.65 0.89 11.49
CA THR A 219 -14.89 1.87 12.26
C THR A 219 -13.46 1.39 12.51
N THR A 220 -12.56 2.32 12.84
CA THR A 220 -11.20 2.01 13.29
C THR A 220 -11.22 1.04 14.47
N TRP A 221 -12.15 1.18 15.42
CA TRP A 221 -12.24 0.26 16.54
C TRP A 221 -12.63 -1.17 16.12
N GLU A 222 -13.63 -1.32 15.26
CA GLU A 222 -14.04 -2.63 14.72
C GLU A 222 -12.91 -3.29 13.92
N PHE A 223 -12.15 -2.49 13.15
CA PHE A 223 -10.96 -2.98 12.46
C PHE A 223 -9.92 -3.53 13.43
N LEU A 224 -9.58 -2.77 14.49
CA LEU A 224 -8.62 -3.22 15.50
C LEU A 224 -9.08 -4.47 16.24
N GLN A 225 -10.36 -4.58 16.60
CA GLN A 225 -10.91 -5.78 17.22
C GLN A 225 -10.79 -7.02 16.32
N MET A 226 -11.00 -6.84 15.01
CA MET A 226 -10.84 -7.90 14.01
C MET A 226 -9.37 -8.32 13.84
N LEU A 227 -8.43 -7.35 13.84
CA LEU A 227 -7.00 -7.63 13.87
C LEU A 227 -6.59 -8.38 15.14
N ASP A 228 -7.08 -7.94 16.31
CA ASP A 228 -6.80 -8.55 17.62
C ASP A 228 -7.27 -10.00 17.65
N LYS A 229 -8.52 -10.27 17.23
CA LYS A 229 -9.09 -11.62 17.16
C LYS A 229 -8.25 -12.54 16.27
N LYS A 230 -7.83 -12.07 15.10
CA LYS A 230 -6.98 -12.83 14.18
C LYS A 230 -5.60 -13.10 14.78
N PHE A 231 -5.00 -12.09 15.43
CA PHE A 231 -3.69 -12.22 16.06
C PHE A 231 -3.74 -13.22 17.22
N ILE A 232 -4.72 -13.09 18.12
CA ILE A 232 -4.93 -14.00 19.26
C ILE A 232 -5.14 -15.44 18.78
N ARG A 233 -5.93 -15.64 17.72
CA ARG A 233 -6.11 -16.97 17.11
C ARG A 233 -4.79 -17.56 16.59
N SER A 234 -3.87 -16.71 16.12
CA SER A 234 -2.61 -17.14 15.53
C SER A 234 -1.46 -17.30 16.54
N GLN A 235 -1.40 -16.46 17.59
CA GLN A 235 -0.24 -16.30 18.48
C GLN A 235 -0.60 -16.45 19.98
N GLY A 236 -1.89 -16.50 20.32
CA GLY A 236 -2.38 -16.62 21.69
C GLY A 236 -2.60 -15.29 22.41
N GLU A 237 -3.45 -15.32 23.44
CA GLU A 237 -3.84 -14.15 24.24
C GLU A 237 -2.67 -13.57 25.05
N GLU A 238 -1.79 -14.42 25.59
CA GLU A 238 -0.63 -13.95 26.35
C GLU A 238 0.34 -13.14 25.49
N ALA A 239 0.54 -13.55 24.22
CA ALA A 239 1.36 -12.82 23.28
C ALA A 239 0.74 -11.46 22.95
N TRP A 240 -0.59 -11.42 22.82
CA TRP A 240 -1.32 -10.18 22.60
C TRP A 240 -1.21 -9.24 23.81
N LEU A 241 -1.42 -9.74 25.03
CA LEU A 241 -1.29 -8.96 26.27
C LEU A 241 0.10 -8.35 26.45
N ARG A 242 1.15 -9.10 26.09
CA ARG A 242 2.54 -8.59 26.13
C ARG A 242 2.71 -7.39 25.19
N LEU A 243 2.22 -7.49 23.95
CA LEU A 243 2.27 -6.38 23.00
C LEU A 243 1.39 -5.21 23.46
N ALA A 244 0.20 -5.49 23.97
CA ALA A 244 -0.73 -4.47 24.45
C ALA A 244 -0.15 -3.64 25.61
N ARG A 245 0.61 -4.26 26.52
CA ARG A 245 1.35 -3.54 27.57
C ARG A 245 2.54 -2.77 27.00
N GLN A 246 3.32 -3.40 26.13
CA GLN A 246 4.52 -2.79 25.54
C GLN A 246 4.20 -1.52 24.73
N HIS A 247 3.06 -1.52 24.03
CA HIS A 247 2.63 -0.43 23.15
C HIS A 247 1.47 0.40 23.75
N GLU A 248 1.18 0.24 25.04
CA GLU A 248 0.17 1.04 25.77
C GLU A 248 -1.24 1.02 25.13
N TRP A 249 -1.62 -0.10 24.53
CA TRP A 249 -2.95 -0.30 23.94
C TRP A 249 -4.06 -0.47 24.97
N ILE A 250 -3.68 -0.75 26.21
CA ILE A 250 -4.55 -0.94 27.36
C ILE A 250 -4.06 -0.03 28.50
N LYS A 251 -4.99 0.43 29.33
CA LYS A 251 -4.71 1.13 30.58
C LYS A 251 -4.78 0.12 31.71
N GLU A 252 -3.77 0.13 32.58
CA GLU A 252 -3.79 -0.61 33.86
C GLU A 252 -4.78 0.02 34.85
#